data_AF-A0A1M6QPV5-F1
#
_entry.id   AF-A0A1M6QPV5-F1
#
_cell.length_a   1.000
_cell.length_b   1.000
_cell.length_c   1.000
_cell.angle_alpha   90.00
_cell.angle_beta   90.00
_cell.angle_gamma   90.00
#
_symmetry.space_group_name_H-M   'P 1'
#
loop_
_entity.id
_entity.type
_entity.pdbx_description
1 polymer ?
#
loop_
_entity_poly.entity_id
_entity_poly.type
_entity_poly.pdbx_seq_one_letter_code
_entity_poly.pdbx_strand_id
1 'polypeptide(L)'
;MIMMKRIKSPVLFDANILMNFKGQLEFLFSLFDNVLIHKQVMEEVLEETIKNEIDLIIKENEAVKIVEDSIIRGNVEKRLFEECDKELKDTFNIKDSKDLGEYKTLLYAKFNGIKLLSSQDTTVWRFITESTYFNDVDCITIQDLAYLIYLNADKKKDRRLGKSLYNYFGRKEHSFDSFKRYMERNNNEIPKYIEFENARIENYNQLVEGYAEFYSKEGFGSKEEIEREIVNAARNNLDTCINCLYSRIDERNVDYNNRICSLKCNLSDDKCLEVREDFSENIRKRTVEY
;
A
#
# COMPACT_ATOMS: atom_id res chain seq x y z
N MET A 1 22.89 -18.39 -11.00
CA MET A 1 21.41 -18.35 -10.98
C MET A 1 21.00 -17.50 -9.81
N ILE A 2 20.47 -16.30 -10.05
CA ILE A 2 19.79 -15.54 -8.99
C ILE A 2 18.44 -16.24 -8.82
N MET A 3 18.18 -16.81 -7.64
CA MET A 3 16.87 -17.39 -7.35
C MET A 3 15.83 -16.28 -7.41
N MET A 4 14.79 -16.48 -8.21
CA MET A 4 13.64 -15.59 -8.25
C MET A 4 13.04 -15.50 -6.84
N LYS A 5 12.92 -14.28 -6.33
CA LYS A 5 12.30 -13.99 -5.04
C LYS A 5 10.80 -14.16 -5.18
N ARG A 6 10.30 -15.29 -4.68
CA ARG A 6 8.89 -15.62 -4.60
C ARG A 6 8.34 -15.44 -3.20
N ILE A 7 7.05 -15.17 -3.12
CA ILE A 7 6.29 -15.17 -1.87
C ILE A 7 5.83 -16.61 -1.60
N LYS A 8 6.35 -17.17 -0.51
CA LYS A 8 6.12 -18.57 -0.13
C LYS A 8 4.81 -18.79 0.59
N SER A 9 4.35 -17.77 1.31
CA SER A 9 3.09 -17.82 2.04
C SER A 9 1.91 -17.88 1.07
N PRO A 10 0.81 -18.57 1.41
CA PRO A 10 -0.42 -18.50 0.63
C PRO A 10 -0.92 -17.06 0.54
N VAL A 11 -1.28 -16.62 -0.66
CA VAL A 11 -1.82 -15.28 -0.91
C VAL A 11 -3.20 -15.42 -1.52
N LEU A 12 -4.18 -14.76 -0.92
CA LEU A 12 -5.55 -14.72 -1.42
C LEU A 12 -5.75 -13.47 -2.28
N PHE A 13 -6.12 -13.67 -3.54
CA PHE A 13 -6.27 -12.59 -4.51
C PHE A 13 -7.70 -12.06 -4.56
N ASP A 14 -7.78 -10.75 -4.49
CA ASP A 14 -9.00 -9.98 -4.75
C ASP A 14 -9.21 -9.77 -6.26
N ALA A 15 -10.46 -9.50 -6.66
CA ALA A 15 -10.87 -9.32 -8.04
C ALA A 15 -10.13 -8.16 -8.71
N ASN A 16 -9.94 -7.05 -8.00
CA ASN A 16 -9.31 -5.85 -8.55
C ASN A 16 -7.87 -6.10 -9.03
N ILE A 17 -7.10 -6.94 -8.35
CA ILE A 17 -5.75 -7.31 -8.77
C ILE A 17 -5.83 -8.12 -10.06
N LEU A 18 -6.70 -9.12 -10.11
CA LEU A 18 -6.87 -9.98 -11.28
C LEU A 18 -7.29 -9.18 -12.53
N MET A 19 -8.19 -8.21 -12.37
CA MET A 19 -8.58 -7.29 -13.44
C MET A 19 -7.43 -6.41 -13.93
N ASN A 20 -6.63 -5.86 -13.03
CA ASN A 20 -5.50 -4.99 -13.39
C ASN A 20 -4.36 -5.74 -14.09
N PHE A 21 -4.25 -7.06 -13.90
CA PHE A 21 -3.24 -7.92 -14.53
C PHE A 21 -3.81 -8.84 -15.62
N LYS A 22 -5.00 -8.53 -16.16
CA LYS A 22 -5.61 -9.27 -17.26
C LYS A 22 -4.63 -9.48 -18.43
N GLY A 23 -4.50 -10.73 -18.88
CA GLY A 23 -3.57 -11.16 -19.94
C GLY A 23 -2.11 -11.28 -19.47
N GLN A 24 -1.85 -11.14 -18.17
CA GLN A 24 -0.53 -11.27 -17.54
C GLN A 24 -0.59 -12.08 -16.24
N LEU A 25 -1.68 -12.84 -16.00
CA LEU A 25 -1.87 -13.54 -14.72
C LEU A 25 -0.86 -14.66 -14.50
N GLU A 26 -0.45 -15.35 -15.56
CA GLU A 26 0.59 -16.38 -15.47
C GLU A 26 1.90 -15.79 -14.93
N PHE A 27 2.29 -14.63 -15.47
CA PHE A 27 3.48 -13.92 -15.02
C PHE A 27 3.31 -13.44 -13.57
N LEU A 28 2.17 -12.84 -13.23
CA LEU A 28 1.87 -12.41 -11.87
C LEU A 28 1.97 -13.58 -10.88
N PHE A 29 1.28 -14.68 -11.15
CA PHE A 29 1.25 -15.86 -10.29
C PHE A 29 2.60 -16.56 -10.17
N SER A 30 3.49 -16.40 -11.16
CA SER A 30 4.87 -16.92 -11.07
C SER A 30 5.69 -16.33 -9.91
N LEU A 31 5.26 -15.19 -9.35
CA LEU A 31 5.87 -14.54 -8.19
C LEU A 31 5.49 -15.20 -6.85
N PHE A 32 4.59 -16.19 -6.87
CA PHE A 32 4.02 -16.82 -5.68
C PHE A 32 4.17 -18.34 -5.75
N ASP A 33 4.35 -18.98 -4.59
CA ASP A 33 4.35 -20.44 -4.50
C ASP A 33 2.94 -21.01 -4.26
N ASN A 34 2.01 -20.21 -3.73
CA ASN A 34 0.63 -20.62 -3.45
C ASN A 34 -0.32 -19.44 -3.62
N VAL A 35 -1.17 -19.53 -4.63
CA VAL A 35 -2.17 -18.53 -5.01
C VAL A 35 -3.54 -19.11 -4.70
N LEU A 36 -4.31 -18.37 -3.92
CA LEU A 36 -5.68 -18.69 -3.57
C LEU A 36 -6.60 -17.65 -4.21
N ILE A 37 -7.72 -18.10 -4.77
CA ILE A 37 -8.77 -17.21 -5.29
C ILE A 37 -10.10 -17.70 -4.73
N HIS A 38 -10.85 -16.84 -4.07
CA HIS A 38 -12.15 -17.23 -3.54
C HIS A 38 -13.14 -17.43 -4.69
N LYS A 39 -13.99 -18.46 -4.62
CA LYS A 39 -14.98 -18.78 -5.65
C LYS A 39 -15.88 -17.59 -5.98
N GLN A 40 -16.29 -16.83 -4.95
CA GLN A 40 -17.09 -15.61 -5.15
C GLN A 40 -16.38 -14.56 -6.01
N VAL A 41 -15.05 -14.41 -5.90
CA VAL A 41 -14.26 -13.51 -6.75
C VAL A 41 -14.35 -13.94 -8.21
N MET A 42 -14.29 -15.25 -8.47
CA MET A 42 -14.51 -15.80 -9.81
C MET A 42 -15.93 -15.51 -10.30
N GLU A 43 -16.95 -15.72 -9.47
CA GLU A 43 -18.34 -15.65 -9.90
C GLU A 43 -18.83 -14.22 -10.18
N GLU A 44 -18.40 -13.25 -9.38
CA GLU A 44 -19.07 -11.96 -9.26
C GLU A 44 -18.46 -10.83 -10.11
N VAL A 45 -17.16 -10.86 -10.35
CA VAL A 45 -16.44 -9.66 -10.82
C VAL A 45 -15.62 -9.90 -12.10
N LEU A 46 -15.25 -11.15 -12.39
CA LEU A 46 -14.32 -11.42 -13.48
C LEU A 46 -15.04 -11.60 -14.82
N GLU A 47 -14.57 -10.84 -15.81
CA GLU A 47 -14.90 -11.07 -17.21
C GLU A 47 -14.53 -12.49 -17.63
N GLU A 48 -15.29 -13.05 -18.58
CA GLU A 48 -15.09 -14.40 -19.10
C GLU A 48 -13.66 -14.63 -19.61
N THR A 49 -13.02 -13.58 -20.14
CA THR A 49 -11.63 -13.65 -20.60
C THR A 49 -10.63 -13.90 -19.47
N ILE A 50 -10.84 -13.31 -18.30
CA ILE A 50 -9.99 -13.50 -17.11
C ILE A 50 -10.25 -14.89 -16.51
N LYS A 51 -11.51 -15.31 -16.45
CA LYS A 51 -11.89 -16.66 -16.00
C LYS A 51 -11.21 -17.74 -16.82
N ASN A 52 -11.27 -17.62 -18.16
CA ASN A 52 -10.61 -18.55 -19.07
C ASN A 52 -9.08 -18.57 -18.88
N GLU A 53 -8.46 -17.40 -18.65
CA GLU A 53 -7.02 -17.32 -18.36
C GLU A 53 -6.68 -18.07 -17.07
N ILE A 54 -7.42 -17.84 -15.98
CA ILE A 54 -7.24 -18.54 -14.70
C ILE A 54 -7.45 -20.04 -14.85
N ASP A 55 -8.51 -20.47 -15.54
CA ASP A 55 -8.81 -21.89 -15.77
C ASP A 55 -7.70 -22.61 -16.56
N LEU A 56 -7.07 -21.93 -17.52
CA LEU A 56 -5.91 -22.45 -18.23
C LEU A 56 -4.70 -22.59 -17.29
N ILE A 57 -4.42 -21.56 -16.49
CA ILE A 57 -3.30 -21.60 -15.54
C ILE A 57 -3.50 -22.73 -14.51
N ILE A 58 -4.70 -22.92 -13.96
CA ILE A 58 -4.98 -23.98 -12.99
C ILE A 58 -4.72 -25.37 -13.57
N LYS A 59 -5.02 -25.59 -14.86
CA LYS A 59 -4.76 -26.88 -15.52
C LYS A 59 -3.27 -27.19 -15.67
N GLU A 60 -2.44 -26.16 -15.74
CA GLU A 60 -1.00 -26.26 -15.99
C GLU A 60 -0.16 -26.07 -14.72
N ASN A 61 -0.74 -25.48 -13.66
CA ASN A 61 -0.02 -25.06 -12.46
C ASN A 61 -0.82 -25.34 -11.18
N GLU A 62 -0.36 -26.32 -10.39
CA GLU A 62 -0.97 -26.71 -9.10
C GLU A 62 -0.85 -25.65 -7.99
N ALA A 63 -0.08 -24.57 -8.23
CA ALA A 63 0.08 -23.47 -7.27
C ALA A 63 -1.19 -22.60 -7.12
N VAL A 64 -2.11 -22.63 -8.10
CA VAL A 64 -3.33 -21.83 -8.09
C VAL A 64 -4.53 -22.68 -7.65
N LYS A 65 -5.26 -22.22 -6.63
CA LYS A 65 -6.42 -22.95 -6.08
C LYS A 65 -7.63 -22.05 -5.92
N ILE A 66 -8.78 -22.55 -6.37
CA ILE A 66 -10.08 -21.95 -6.06
C ILE A 66 -10.54 -22.46 -4.69
N VAL A 67 -10.91 -21.55 -3.80
CA VAL A 67 -11.36 -21.85 -2.43
C VAL A 67 -12.81 -21.41 -2.21
N GLU A 68 -13.50 -22.07 -1.30
CA GLU A 68 -14.89 -21.78 -0.93
C GLU A 68 -14.99 -21.33 0.53
N ASP A 69 -16.19 -20.95 0.98
CA ASP A 69 -16.46 -20.49 2.33
C ASP A 69 -15.90 -21.43 3.42
N SER A 70 -15.39 -20.83 4.50
CA SER A 70 -14.91 -21.54 5.68
C SER A 70 -16.02 -22.32 6.37
N ILE A 71 -15.72 -23.55 6.80
CA ILE A 71 -16.65 -24.36 7.58
C ILE A 71 -16.48 -24.04 9.07
N ILE A 72 -17.41 -23.29 9.66
CA ILE A 72 -17.39 -22.91 11.07
C ILE A 72 -18.08 -23.97 11.93
N ARG A 73 -17.35 -24.65 12.82
CA ARG A 73 -17.87 -25.78 13.60
C ARG A 73 -17.97 -25.52 15.10
N GLY A 74 -17.13 -24.66 15.67
CA GLY A 74 -17.10 -24.37 17.12
C GLY A 74 -18.02 -23.23 17.57
N ASN A 75 -18.53 -23.28 18.82
CA ASN A 75 -19.36 -22.19 19.38
C ASN A 75 -18.58 -20.88 19.57
N VAL A 76 -17.30 -20.96 19.94
CA VAL A 76 -16.44 -19.77 20.06
C VAL A 76 -16.16 -19.19 18.68
N GLU A 77 -15.82 -20.04 17.70
CA GLU A 77 -15.61 -19.62 16.32
C GLU A 77 -16.86 -19.00 15.70
N LYS A 78 -18.05 -19.53 16.02
CA LYS A 78 -19.33 -18.95 15.56
C LYS A 78 -19.54 -17.53 16.09
N ARG A 79 -19.25 -17.28 17.36
CA ARG A 79 -19.37 -15.93 17.93
C ARG A 79 -18.39 -14.96 17.28
N LEU A 80 -17.13 -15.37 17.12
CA LEU A 80 -16.14 -14.56 16.40
C LEU A 80 -16.58 -14.32 14.95
N PHE A 81 -17.15 -15.34 14.29
CA PHE A 81 -17.69 -15.21 12.95
C PHE A 81 -18.81 -14.19 12.90
N GLU A 82 -19.77 -14.22 13.84
CA GLU A 82 -20.85 -13.23 13.92
C GLU A 82 -20.33 -11.80 14.12
N GLU A 83 -19.28 -11.62 14.93
CA GLU A 83 -18.65 -10.30 15.15
C GLU A 83 -17.94 -9.80 13.89
N CYS A 84 -17.12 -10.63 13.25
CA CYS A 84 -16.46 -10.32 11.98
C CYS A 84 -17.48 -10.05 10.86
N ASP A 85 -18.48 -10.92 10.70
CA ASP A 85 -19.57 -10.81 9.72
C ASP A 85 -20.29 -9.47 9.87
N LYS A 86 -20.60 -9.08 11.10
CA LYS A 86 -21.24 -7.80 11.39
C LYS A 86 -20.35 -6.61 11.02
N GLU A 87 -19.09 -6.58 11.46
CA GLU A 87 -18.17 -5.48 11.15
C GLU A 87 -18.01 -5.27 9.64
N LEU A 88 -17.87 -6.36 8.89
CA LEU A 88 -17.75 -6.30 7.45
C LEU A 88 -19.05 -5.83 6.77
N LYS A 89 -20.22 -6.32 7.22
CA LYS A 89 -21.54 -5.92 6.68
C LYS A 89 -21.92 -4.47 6.98
N ASP A 90 -21.40 -3.91 8.07
CA ASP A 90 -21.59 -2.50 8.42
C ASP A 90 -20.81 -1.57 7.47
N THR A 91 -19.84 -2.10 6.72
CA THR A 91 -19.00 -1.34 5.78
C THR A 91 -19.25 -1.68 4.31
N PHE A 92 -19.23 -2.96 3.95
CA PHE A 92 -19.30 -3.42 2.56
C PHE A 92 -20.74 -3.47 2.05
N ASN A 93 -20.97 -3.03 0.81
CA ASN A 93 -22.26 -3.19 0.15
C ASN A 93 -22.39 -4.60 -0.45
N ILE A 94 -22.71 -5.56 0.41
CA ILE A 94 -22.97 -6.96 0.02
C ILE A 94 -24.34 -7.17 -0.61
N LYS A 95 -25.27 -6.21 -0.54
CA LYS A 95 -26.66 -6.41 -1.02
C LYS A 95 -26.76 -6.41 -2.54
N ASP A 96 -25.90 -5.64 -3.20
CA ASP A 96 -25.85 -5.53 -4.65
C ASP A 96 -24.74 -6.37 -5.27
N SER A 97 -24.16 -7.31 -4.52
CA SER A 97 -23.04 -8.14 -5.00
C SER A 97 -21.83 -7.34 -5.48
N LYS A 98 -21.67 -6.10 -5.00
CA LYS A 98 -20.58 -5.23 -5.45
C LYS A 98 -19.28 -5.55 -4.74
N ASP A 99 -19.38 -5.81 -3.44
CA ASP A 99 -18.23 -6.00 -2.54
C ASP A 99 -18.21 -7.41 -1.92
N LEU A 100 -18.94 -8.38 -2.49
CA LEU A 100 -19.05 -9.72 -1.88
C LEU A 100 -17.74 -10.48 -2.04
N GLY A 101 -17.00 -10.28 -3.13
CA GLY A 101 -15.65 -10.79 -3.33
C GLY A 101 -14.70 -10.40 -2.19
N GLU A 102 -14.59 -9.11 -1.87
CA GLU A 102 -13.76 -8.54 -0.81
C GLU A 102 -14.20 -9.06 0.57
N TYR A 103 -15.51 -9.02 0.82
CA TYR A 103 -16.14 -9.53 2.04
C TYR A 103 -15.79 -11.02 2.29
N LYS A 104 -15.96 -11.88 1.27
CA LYS A 104 -15.67 -13.31 1.37
C LYS A 104 -14.19 -13.58 1.54
N THR A 105 -13.35 -12.82 0.84
CA THR A 105 -11.89 -12.92 0.89
C THR A 105 -11.37 -12.65 2.31
N LEU A 106 -11.85 -11.59 2.97
CA LEU A 106 -11.46 -11.26 4.34
C LEU A 106 -11.92 -12.32 5.35
N LEU A 107 -13.17 -12.79 5.27
CA LEU A 107 -13.65 -13.86 6.14
C LEU A 107 -12.86 -15.16 5.94
N TYR A 108 -12.64 -15.55 4.68
CA TYR A 108 -11.87 -16.74 4.37
C TYR A 108 -10.46 -16.65 4.96
N ALA A 109 -9.79 -15.50 4.79
CA ALA A 109 -8.45 -15.30 5.33
C ALA A 109 -8.41 -15.45 6.85
N LYS A 110 -9.34 -14.82 7.56
CA LYS A 110 -9.41 -14.89 9.03
C LYS A 110 -9.60 -16.32 9.53
N PHE A 111 -10.56 -17.05 8.96
CA PHE A 111 -10.96 -18.36 9.47
C PHE A 111 -10.14 -19.54 8.94
N ASN A 112 -9.24 -19.33 7.97
CA ASN A 112 -8.28 -20.35 7.50
C ASN A 112 -6.82 -20.00 7.82
N GLY A 113 -6.57 -18.94 8.60
CA GLY A 113 -5.22 -18.53 8.99
C GLY A 113 -4.37 -18.04 7.81
N ILE A 114 -4.99 -17.49 6.77
CA ILE A 114 -4.29 -16.86 5.66
C ILE A 114 -3.90 -15.45 6.10
N LYS A 115 -2.60 -15.15 6.06
CA LYS A 115 -2.05 -13.89 6.57
C LYS A 115 -1.71 -12.89 5.48
N LEU A 116 -1.90 -13.23 4.21
CA LEU A 116 -1.59 -12.35 3.09
C LEU A 116 -2.76 -12.31 2.11
N LEU A 117 -3.23 -11.09 1.88
CA LEU A 117 -4.18 -10.76 0.83
C LEU A 117 -3.44 -9.99 -0.28
N SER A 118 -3.99 -9.98 -1.48
CA SER A 118 -3.59 -9.00 -2.50
C SER A 118 -4.82 -8.23 -2.95
N SER A 119 -4.84 -6.92 -2.71
CA SER A 119 -5.96 -6.04 -3.01
C SER A 119 -5.48 -4.61 -3.24
N GLN A 120 -6.19 -3.87 -4.10
CA GLN A 120 -6.04 -2.43 -4.30
C GLN A 120 -7.21 -1.63 -3.70
N ASP A 121 -8.17 -2.28 -3.03
CA ASP A 121 -9.29 -1.60 -2.39
C ASP A 121 -8.88 -0.97 -1.06
N THR A 122 -9.02 0.35 -0.98
CA THR A 122 -8.74 1.12 0.23
C THR A 122 -9.61 0.72 1.42
N THR A 123 -10.79 0.15 1.18
CA THR A 123 -11.67 -0.38 2.24
C THR A 123 -11.06 -1.62 2.88
N VAL A 124 -10.54 -2.54 2.06
CA VAL A 124 -9.76 -3.70 2.53
C VAL A 124 -8.51 -3.23 3.29
N TRP A 125 -7.81 -2.22 2.77
CA TRP A 125 -6.65 -1.63 3.44
C TRP A 125 -6.99 -1.07 4.82
N ARG A 126 -8.16 -0.44 4.98
CA ARG A 126 -8.61 0.06 6.27
C ARG A 126 -8.83 -1.06 7.28
N PHE A 127 -9.42 -2.18 6.87
CA PHE A 127 -9.64 -3.32 7.77
C PHE A 127 -8.33 -3.90 8.30
N ILE A 128 -7.36 -4.12 7.43
CA ILE A 128 -6.06 -4.68 7.85
C ILE A 128 -5.22 -3.69 8.69
N THR A 129 -5.49 -2.38 8.62
CA THR A 129 -4.75 -1.40 9.43
C THR A 129 -5.44 -1.04 10.74
N GLU A 130 -6.77 -0.98 10.76
CA GLU A 130 -7.55 -0.39 11.86
C GLU A 130 -8.46 -1.38 12.58
N SER A 131 -8.85 -2.49 11.94
CA SER A 131 -9.78 -3.44 12.57
C SER A 131 -9.13 -4.22 13.69
N THR A 132 -9.87 -4.43 14.78
CA THR A 132 -9.46 -5.33 15.85
C THR A 132 -9.45 -6.81 15.44
N TYR A 133 -10.15 -7.17 14.36
CA TYR A 133 -10.28 -8.57 13.94
C TYR A 133 -9.40 -8.92 12.74
N PHE A 134 -9.05 -7.97 11.89
CA PHE A 134 -8.32 -8.23 10.63
C PHE A 134 -6.90 -7.66 10.58
N ASN A 135 -6.44 -6.98 11.64
CA ASN A 135 -5.09 -6.40 11.70
C ASN A 135 -3.93 -7.41 11.84
N ASP A 136 -4.23 -8.70 11.85
CA ASP A 136 -3.26 -9.80 11.79
C ASP A 136 -3.01 -10.31 10.36
N VAL A 137 -3.60 -9.64 9.37
CA VAL A 137 -3.48 -9.94 7.94
C VAL A 137 -2.72 -8.81 7.24
N ASP A 138 -1.68 -9.16 6.50
CA ASP A 138 -0.93 -8.25 5.64
C ASP A 138 -1.57 -8.17 4.24
N CYS A 139 -1.31 -7.10 3.50
CA CYS A 139 -1.80 -6.94 2.13
C CYS A 139 -0.70 -6.53 1.16
N ILE A 140 -0.70 -7.19 -0.01
CA ILE A 140 0.16 -6.95 -1.15
C ILE A 140 -0.62 -6.13 -2.17
N THR A 141 -0.22 -4.88 -2.35
CA THR A 141 -0.81 -3.95 -3.33
C THR A 141 -0.17 -4.10 -4.71
N ILE A 142 -0.70 -3.42 -5.73
CA ILE A 142 -0.07 -3.38 -7.05
C ILE A 142 1.32 -2.74 -6.99
N GLN A 143 1.54 -1.78 -6.10
CA GLN A 143 2.83 -1.16 -5.85
C GLN A 143 3.84 -2.18 -5.31
N ASP A 144 3.39 -3.08 -4.45
CA ASP A 144 4.22 -4.17 -3.92
C ASP A 144 4.59 -5.16 -5.03
N LEU A 145 3.61 -5.56 -5.84
CA LEU A 145 3.82 -6.41 -7.02
C LEU A 145 4.81 -5.78 -8.01
N ALA A 146 4.66 -4.48 -8.28
CA ALA A 146 5.55 -3.72 -9.14
C ALA A 146 7.00 -3.70 -8.62
N TYR A 147 7.17 -3.63 -7.29
CA TYR A 147 8.48 -3.75 -6.67
C TYR A 147 9.05 -5.17 -6.75
N LEU A 148 8.23 -6.22 -6.59
CA LEU A 148 8.67 -7.61 -6.82
C LEU A 148 9.13 -7.84 -8.26
N ILE A 149 8.41 -7.28 -9.24
CA ILE A 149 8.81 -7.32 -10.66
C ILE A 149 10.18 -6.65 -10.82
N TYR A 150 10.36 -5.46 -10.24
CA TYR A 150 11.64 -4.76 -10.27
C TYR A 150 12.78 -5.57 -9.63
N LEU A 151 12.53 -6.20 -8.48
CA LEU A 151 13.53 -6.99 -7.76
C LEU A 151 13.95 -8.25 -8.54
N ASN A 152 13.00 -8.90 -9.21
CA ASN A 152 13.22 -10.12 -9.99
C ASN A 152 13.71 -9.85 -11.42
N ALA A 153 13.75 -8.60 -11.85
CA ALA A 153 14.11 -8.24 -13.22
C ALA A 153 15.63 -8.33 -13.48
N ASP A 154 16.00 -9.27 -14.34
CA ASP A 154 17.35 -9.41 -14.90
C ASP A 154 17.64 -8.33 -15.95
N LYS A 155 16.62 -7.92 -16.73
CA LYS A 155 16.78 -6.96 -17.83
C LYS A 155 16.39 -5.56 -17.41
N LYS A 156 17.09 -4.56 -17.96
CA LYS A 156 16.77 -3.13 -17.77
C LYS A 156 15.35 -2.78 -18.20
N LYS A 157 14.80 -3.46 -19.21
CA LYS A 157 13.43 -3.27 -19.69
C LYS A 157 12.41 -3.62 -18.61
N ASP A 158 12.59 -4.75 -17.92
CA ASP A 158 11.63 -5.25 -16.93
C ASP A 158 11.72 -4.43 -15.64
N ARG A 159 12.92 -3.92 -15.29
CA ARG A 159 13.05 -2.92 -14.21
C ARG A 159 12.32 -1.62 -14.52
N ARG A 160 12.36 -1.16 -15.77
CA ARG A 160 11.59 0.01 -16.20
C ARG A 160 10.09 -0.27 -16.13
N LEU A 161 9.66 -1.46 -16.53
CA LEU A 161 8.26 -1.88 -16.40
C LEU A 161 7.79 -1.84 -14.95
N GLY A 162 8.54 -2.44 -14.01
CA GLY A 162 8.20 -2.37 -12.58
C GLY A 162 8.09 -0.94 -12.06
N LYS A 163 9.05 -0.06 -12.41
CA LYS A 163 8.99 1.36 -12.03
C LYS A 163 7.77 2.08 -12.64
N SER A 164 7.48 1.82 -13.91
CA SER A 164 6.32 2.42 -14.60
C SER A 164 4.99 1.94 -14.02
N LEU A 165 4.87 0.64 -13.72
CA LEU A 165 3.68 0.06 -13.10
C LEU A 165 3.43 0.67 -11.73
N TYR A 166 4.48 0.74 -10.89
CA TYR A 166 4.39 1.37 -9.59
C TYR A 166 3.93 2.83 -9.72
N ASN A 167 4.52 3.62 -10.62
CA ASN A 167 4.18 5.03 -10.79
C ASN A 167 2.77 5.26 -11.37
N TYR A 168 2.21 4.28 -12.06
CA TYR A 168 0.85 4.36 -12.61
C TYR A 168 -0.21 4.25 -11.51
N PHE A 169 0.01 3.35 -10.53
CA PHE A 169 -0.92 3.13 -9.42
C PHE A 169 -0.57 3.94 -8.17
N GLY A 170 0.70 4.25 -7.98
CA GLY A 170 1.22 5.05 -6.88
C GLY A 170 0.80 6.51 -6.99
N ARG A 171 0.75 7.20 -5.85
CA ARG A 171 0.53 8.65 -5.88
C ARG A 171 1.80 9.31 -6.37
N LYS A 172 1.66 10.43 -7.09
CA LYS A 172 2.81 11.14 -7.67
C LYS A 172 3.79 11.63 -6.61
N GLU A 173 3.29 11.89 -5.41
CA GLU A 173 4.08 12.27 -4.23
C GLU A 173 4.92 11.11 -3.68
N HIS A 174 4.69 9.88 -4.15
CA HIS A 174 5.30 8.66 -3.67
C HIS A 174 6.15 8.06 -4.76
N SER A 175 7.31 8.64 -5.04
CA SER A 175 8.17 8.10 -6.09
C SER A 175 8.63 6.67 -5.78
N PHE A 176 8.76 5.85 -6.82
CA PHE A 176 9.32 4.50 -6.72
C PHE A 176 10.68 4.48 -5.98
N ASP A 177 11.52 5.49 -6.18
CA ASP A 177 12.85 5.54 -5.57
C ASP A 177 12.79 5.81 -4.05
N SER A 178 11.70 6.41 -3.56
CA SER A 178 11.46 6.58 -2.12
C SER A 178 10.99 5.27 -1.49
N PHE A 179 10.03 4.59 -2.12
CA PHE A 179 9.58 3.27 -1.69
C PHE A 179 10.72 2.24 -1.73
N LYS A 180 11.51 2.23 -2.80
CA LYS A 180 12.70 1.38 -2.93
C LYS A 180 13.66 1.56 -1.75
N ARG A 181 13.99 2.80 -1.37
CA ARG A 181 14.88 3.08 -0.22
C ARG A 181 14.29 2.57 1.10
N TYR A 182 12.99 2.71 1.29
CA TYR A 182 12.30 2.16 2.45
C TYR A 182 12.41 0.63 2.46
N MET A 183 12.18 -0.03 1.32
CA MET A 183 12.30 -1.48 1.21
C MET A 183 13.73 -1.99 1.45
N GLU A 184 14.75 -1.30 0.92
CA GLU A 184 16.16 -1.65 1.14
C GLU A 184 16.55 -1.60 2.62
N ARG A 185 15.99 -0.66 3.39
CA ARG A 185 16.18 -0.58 4.85
C ARG A 185 15.46 -1.69 5.61
N ASN A 186 14.41 -2.25 5.02
CA ASN A 186 13.61 -3.34 5.56
C ASN A 186 13.99 -4.69 4.94
N ASN A 187 15.27 -4.86 4.56
CA ASN A 187 15.84 -6.10 4.00
C ASN A 187 15.10 -6.63 2.76
N ASN A 188 14.36 -5.78 2.05
CA ASN A 188 13.48 -6.15 0.96
C ASN A 188 12.52 -7.29 1.34
N GLU A 189 12.11 -7.43 2.60
CA GLU A 189 11.02 -8.35 3.00
C GLU A 189 9.76 -8.07 2.16
N ILE A 190 8.76 -8.98 2.16
CA ILE A 190 7.51 -8.86 1.36
C ILE A 190 7.16 -7.39 1.20
N PRO A 191 6.99 -6.86 -0.02
CA PRO A 191 6.92 -5.43 -0.17
C PRO A 191 5.76 -4.85 0.67
N LYS A 192 6.09 -3.78 1.42
CA LYS A 192 5.34 -3.24 2.56
C LYS A 192 4.78 -1.85 2.24
N TYR A 193 4.04 -1.71 1.14
CA TYR A 193 3.57 -0.41 0.66
C TYR A 193 2.60 0.26 1.63
N ILE A 194 1.70 -0.49 2.24
CA ILE A 194 0.72 0.07 3.18
C ILE A 194 1.42 0.54 4.45
N GLU A 195 2.41 -0.20 4.94
CA GLU A 195 3.21 0.20 6.09
C GLU A 195 4.10 1.39 5.77
N PHE A 196 4.62 1.48 4.54
CA PHE A 196 5.30 2.68 4.04
C PHE A 196 4.36 3.90 4.09
N GLU A 197 3.11 3.74 3.64
CA GLU A 197 2.10 4.81 3.68
C GLU A 197 1.71 5.19 5.11
N ASN A 198 1.51 4.23 6.00
CA ASN A 198 1.17 4.47 7.40
C ASN A 198 2.30 5.18 8.14
N ALA A 199 3.55 4.70 7.99
CA ALA A 199 4.70 5.36 8.60
C ALA A 199 4.85 6.81 8.14
N ARG A 200 4.50 7.11 6.89
CA ARG A 200 4.50 8.48 6.35
C ARG A 200 3.41 9.35 6.98
N ILE A 201 2.18 8.84 7.10
CA ILE A 201 1.07 9.55 7.75
C ILE A 201 1.39 9.83 9.22
N GLU A 202 1.92 8.83 9.92
CA GLU A 202 2.29 8.97 11.34
C GLU A 202 3.41 9.99 11.52
N ASN A 203 4.46 9.95 10.68
CA ASN A 203 5.51 10.95 10.69
C ASN A 203 4.98 12.37 10.42
N TYR A 204 3.95 12.53 9.58
CA TYR A 204 3.29 13.83 9.37
C TYR A 204 2.54 14.29 10.61
N ASN A 205 1.75 13.42 11.24
CA ASN A 205 1.01 13.78 12.44
C ASN A 205 1.95 14.15 13.59
N GLN A 206 3.02 13.37 13.81
CA GLN A 206 4.05 13.66 14.81
C GLN A 206 4.75 15.01 14.55
N LEU A 207 4.98 15.35 13.27
CA LEU A 207 5.54 16.65 12.90
C LEU A 207 4.59 17.79 13.27
N VAL A 208 3.32 17.67 12.89
CA VAL A 208 2.29 18.68 13.19
C VAL A 208 2.13 18.86 14.71
N GLU A 209 2.07 17.76 15.45
CA GLU A 209 1.95 17.76 16.91
C GLU A 209 3.16 18.40 17.59
N GLY A 210 4.38 18.04 17.18
CA GLY A 210 5.58 18.67 17.76
C GLY A 210 5.64 20.18 17.51
N TYR A 211 5.12 20.66 16.38
CA TYR A 211 5.00 22.10 16.14
C TYR A 211 3.92 22.74 17.02
N ALA A 212 2.77 22.09 17.17
CA ALA A 212 1.71 22.55 18.07
C ALA A 212 2.18 22.65 19.53
N GLU A 213 2.94 21.66 20.00
CA GLU A 213 3.53 21.69 21.34
C GLU A 213 4.60 22.77 21.50
N PHE A 214 5.41 23.04 20.47
CA PHE A 214 6.42 24.09 20.52
C PHE A 214 5.76 25.48 20.58
N TYR A 215 4.85 25.78 19.64
CA TYR A 215 4.25 27.12 19.54
C TYR A 215 3.18 27.40 20.61
N SER A 216 2.52 26.37 21.16
CA SER A 216 1.61 26.55 22.30
C SER A 216 2.31 27.06 23.56
N LYS A 217 3.60 26.75 23.75
CA LYS A 217 4.42 27.31 24.84
C LYS A 217 4.75 28.79 24.64
N GLU A 218 4.69 29.28 23.40
CA GLU A 218 4.98 30.68 23.04
C GLU A 218 3.71 31.52 22.79
N GLY A 219 2.51 30.93 22.93
CA GLY A 219 1.24 31.63 22.81
C GLY A 219 0.72 31.82 21.37
N PHE A 220 1.21 31.04 20.41
CA PHE A 220 0.83 31.13 18.99
C PHE A 220 0.28 29.82 18.43
N GLY A 221 -0.73 29.93 17.54
CA GLY A 221 -1.10 28.92 16.55
C GLY A 221 -2.13 27.87 16.98
N SER A 222 -3.26 27.78 16.27
CA SER A 222 -4.08 26.57 16.28
C SER A 222 -3.41 25.45 15.46
N LYS A 223 -3.79 24.18 15.67
CA LYS A 223 -3.26 23.05 14.88
C LYS A 223 -3.46 23.27 13.38
N GLU A 224 -4.61 23.84 12.99
CA GLU A 224 -4.94 24.15 11.60
C GLU A 224 -4.06 25.27 11.03
N GLU A 225 -3.65 26.25 11.85
CA GLU A 225 -2.71 27.31 11.42
C GLU A 225 -1.32 26.72 11.19
N ILE A 226 -0.87 25.83 12.08
CA ILE A 226 0.42 25.14 11.97
C ILE A 226 0.47 24.22 10.74
N GLU A 227 -0.60 23.46 10.49
CA GLU A 227 -0.70 22.66 9.27
C GLU A 227 -0.62 23.54 8.01
N ARG A 228 -1.32 24.69 7.99
CA ARG A 228 -1.24 25.64 6.88
C ARG A 228 0.17 26.21 6.74
N GLU A 229 0.86 26.51 7.83
CA GLU A 229 2.23 27.01 7.79
C GLU A 229 3.22 25.96 7.31
N ILE A 230 3.13 24.71 7.76
CA ILE A 230 3.94 23.60 7.24
C ILE A 230 3.72 23.45 5.73
N VAL A 231 2.46 23.48 5.28
CA VAL A 231 2.10 23.41 3.86
C VAL A 231 2.60 24.64 3.09
N ASN A 232 2.50 25.84 3.66
CA ASN A 232 2.96 27.08 3.02
C ASN A 232 4.49 27.16 2.98
N ALA A 233 5.19 26.74 4.04
CA ALA A 233 6.64 26.62 4.08
C ALA A 233 7.12 25.58 3.07
N ALA A 234 6.45 24.43 2.96
CA ALA A 234 6.71 23.45 1.90
C ALA A 234 6.50 24.02 0.49
N ARG A 235 5.55 24.96 0.33
CA ARG A 235 5.28 25.66 -0.95
C ARG A 235 6.29 26.78 -1.26
N ASN A 236 6.73 27.51 -0.23
CA ASN A 236 7.58 28.70 -0.37
C ASN A 236 9.07 28.35 -0.34
N ASN A 237 9.47 27.30 0.37
CA ASN A 237 10.81 26.75 0.39
C ASN A 237 10.89 25.57 -0.57
N LEU A 238 10.87 25.89 -1.87
CA LEU A 238 10.93 24.95 -2.99
C LEU A 238 12.13 23.99 -2.91
N ASP A 239 13.11 24.24 -2.03
CA ASP A 239 14.32 23.43 -1.82
C ASP A 239 14.21 22.40 -0.68
N THR A 240 13.05 22.28 -0.02
CA THR A 240 12.85 21.39 1.13
C THR A 240 12.15 20.10 0.72
N CYS A 241 12.86 18.96 0.70
CA CYS A 241 12.22 17.68 0.39
C CYS A 241 11.26 17.26 1.52
N ILE A 242 10.24 16.46 1.19
CA ILE A 242 9.25 15.98 2.16
C ILE A 242 9.90 15.25 3.36
N ASN A 243 11.02 14.54 3.15
CA ASN A 243 11.80 13.93 4.23
C ASN A 243 12.53 14.94 5.15
N CYS A 244 12.77 16.18 4.69
CA CYS A 244 13.26 17.29 5.52
C CYS A 244 12.13 17.96 6.30
N LEU A 245 10.89 17.93 5.79
CA LEU A 245 9.72 18.36 6.55
C LEU A 245 9.41 17.30 7.64
N TYR A 246 9.54 16.01 7.35
CA TYR A 246 9.32 14.92 8.31
C TYR A 246 10.45 14.62 9.29
N SER A 247 11.59 15.34 9.26
CA SER A 247 12.60 15.17 10.31
C SER A 247 12.07 15.69 11.64
N ARG A 248 12.16 14.86 12.70
CA ARG A 248 11.70 15.16 14.06
C ARG A 248 12.16 16.54 14.53
N ILE A 249 11.28 17.27 15.22
CA ILE A 249 11.57 18.58 15.80
C ILE A 249 12.45 18.39 17.03
N ASP A 250 13.52 19.20 17.13
CA ASP A 250 14.27 19.40 18.36
C ASP A 250 14.60 20.90 18.51
N GLU A 251 15.09 21.30 19.68
CA GLU A 251 15.42 22.70 20.03
C GLU A 251 16.41 23.37 19.05
N ARG A 252 17.09 22.60 18.19
CA ARG A 252 18.07 23.09 17.21
C ARG A 252 17.51 23.17 15.78
N ASN A 253 16.32 22.62 15.51
CA ASN A 253 15.73 22.47 14.17
C ASN A 253 14.26 22.95 14.08
N VAL A 254 13.88 23.88 14.95
CA VAL A 254 12.51 24.44 15.01
C VAL A 254 12.22 25.43 13.88
N ASP A 255 13.24 26.13 13.39
CA ASP A 255 13.10 27.05 12.26
C ASP A 255 13.04 26.28 10.94
N TYR A 256 11.88 26.36 10.29
CA TYR A 256 11.61 25.76 8.97
C TYR A 256 12.66 26.10 7.91
N ASN A 257 13.36 27.23 8.05
CA ASN A 257 14.33 27.73 7.08
C ASN A 257 15.76 27.18 7.26
N ASN A 258 16.05 26.48 8.37
CA ASN A 258 17.42 26.08 8.75
C ASN A 258 17.62 24.55 8.88
N ARG A 259 16.70 23.73 8.35
CA ARG A 259 16.66 22.27 8.58
C ARG A 259 17.72 21.47 7.80
N ILE A 260 18.41 20.56 8.49
CA ILE A 260 19.30 19.53 7.91
C ILE A 260 18.54 18.21 7.72
N CYS A 261 18.58 17.64 6.51
CA CYS A 261 17.86 16.43 6.14
C CYS A 261 18.25 15.20 7.00
N SER A 262 17.29 14.32 7.31
CA SER A 262 17.55 12.99 7.91
C SER A 262 18.46 12.08 7.05
N LEU A 263 18.64 12.42 5.77
CA LEU A 263 19.59 11.79 4.86
C LEU A 263 21.01 12.39 4.95
N LYS A 264 21.26 13.32 5.88
CA LYS A 264 22.48 14.15 5.97
C LYS A 264 22.83 14.89 4.68
N CYS A 265 21.85 15.07 3.80
CA CYS A 265 22.01 15.90 2.62
C CYS A 265 21.92 17.36 3.04
N ASN A 266 22.87 18.17 2.57
CA ASN A 266 22.73 19.61 2.63
C ASN A 266 21.59 20.03 1.71
N LEU A 267 20.78 21.01 2.15
CA LEU A 267 19.95 21.79 1.24
C LEU A 267 20.87 22.23 0.09
N SER A 268 20.48 21.97 -1.17
CA SER A 268 21.24 22.19 -2.42
C SER A 268 22.04 21.01 -3.02
N ASP A 269 22.11 19.83 -2.39
CA ASP A 269 22.85 18.71 -3.00
C ASP A 269 22.06 18.08 -4.18
N ASP A 270 22.71 17.63 -5.25
CA ASP A 270 22.04 17.19 -6.50
C ASP A 270 20.96 16.11 -6.28
N LYS A 271 21.20 15.25 -5.29
CA LYS A 271 20.28 14.19 -4.86
C LYS A 271 19.02 14.73 -4.17
N CYS A 272 19.11 15.91 -3.55
CA CYS A 272 17.98 16.68 -3.02
C CYS A 272 17.23 17.39 -4.15
N LEU A 273 17.94 17.88 -5.18
CA LEU A 273 17.36 18.56 -6.34
C LEU A 273 16.53 17.60 -7.23
N GLU A 274 16.94 16.34 -7.40
CA GLU A 274 16.14 15.32 -8.12
C GLU A 274 14.83 14.98 -7.39
N VAL A 275 14.88 14.79 -6.06
CA VAL A 275 13.68 14.52 -5.24
C VAL A 275 12.74 15.73 -5.19
N ARG A 276 13.31 16.94 -5.38
CA ARG A 276 12.64 18.24 -5.38
C ARG A 276 11.87 18.54 -6.67
N GLU A 277 12.45 18.26 -7.83
CA GLU A 277 11.82 18.54 -9.13
C GLU A 277 10.56 17.67 -9.34
N ASP A 278 10.65 16.39 -8.97
CA ASP A 278 9.51 15.47 -9.00
C ASP A 278 8.36 15.90 -8.07
N PHE A 279 8.64 16.53 -6.92
CA PHE A 279 7.58 16.98 -6.00
C PHE A 279 6.93 18.30 -6.45
N SER A 280 7.74 19.24 -6.95
CA SER A 280 7.30 20.60 -7.32
C SER A 280 6.39 20.64 -8.56
N GLU A 281 6.60 19.76 -9.54
CA GLU A 281 5.68 19.65 -10.69
C GLU A 281 4.29 19.11 -10.30
N ASN A 282 4.19 18.40 -9.17
CA ASN A 282 3.00 17.64 -8.80
C ASN A 282 2.04 18.39 -7.87
N ILE A 283 2.53 19.34 -7.07
CA ILE A 283 1.64 20.29 -6.39
C ILE A 283 1.02 21.30 -7.37
N ARG A 284 1.77 21.73 -8.40
CA ARG A 284 1.27 22.69 -9.42
C ARG A 284 0.06 22.19 -10.21
N LYS A 285 -0.17 20.87 -10.26
CA LYS A 285 -1.32 20.24 -10.94
C LYS A 285 -2.57 20.05 -10.05
N ARG A 286 -2.54 20.46 -8.77
CA ARG A 286 -3.69 20.35 -7.84
C ARG A 286 -4.65 21.54 -7.89
N THR A 287 -4.36 22.58 -8.67
CA THR A 287 -5.29 23.66 -8.95
C THR A 287 -5.95 23.42 -10.30
N VAL A 288 -7.28 23.25 -10.29
CA VAL A 288 -8.20 22.96 -11.42
C VAL A 288 -8.23 21.44 -11.70
N GLU A 289 -9.29 20.68 -11.40
CA GLU A 289 -10.70 20.85 -11.80
C GLU A 289 -11.69 20.39 -10.70
N TYR A 290 -12.87 21.05 -10.69
CA TYR A 290 -14.10 20.68 -9.99
C TYR A 290 -14.83 19.53 -10.69
#